data_AF-A0A4P5XTK6-F1
#
_entry.id   AF-A0A4P5XTK6-F1
#
_cell.length_a   1.000
_cell.length_b   1.000
_cell.length_c   1.000
_cell.angle_alpha   90.00
_cell.angle_beta   90.00
_cell.angle_gamma   90.00
#
_symmetry.space_group_name_H-M   'P 1'
#
loop_
_entity.id
_entity.type
_entity.pdbx_description
1 polymer ?
#
loop_
_entity_poly.entity_id
_entity_poly.type
_entity_poly.pdbx_seq_one_letter_code
_entity_poly.pdbx_strand_id
1 'polypeptide(L)'
;MIKQVWFAFIVLLGVQHAALALDVPLHPAEATIVEQIIAVEGHAVEVAEVPGWAKAGVVNRLKEFGIETAKLKSWGVRDKERNAVSFSCIYDSNGRVLALTGNGPWLRDESLRALKGMPELRIIRFDHNGFLKNHPQSPLYSGVGFDALPDSKLVEIKLTLGINDAGMEQASKIKGLKSVSALHSQVSEAGVKFFEGHPSLESFSVAEMGNVSQAALASIAKMPKVEHVGFHEAFVTYDGGLKHLLPMKGRLKTLDLSMSLVNAADLELVRADHPDAKITTIPPAEIVKRHSFVAARIARIATGPAADELKKAIAEFEANKKSSK
;
A
#
# COMPACT_ATOMS: atom_id res chain seq x y z
N MET A 1 20.93 -13.22 42.97
CA MET A 1 19.67 -12.43 42.99
C MET A 1 19.98 -11.09 43.63
N ILE A 2 19.47 -9.98 43.06
CA ILE A 2 19.68 -8.58 43.51
C ILE A 2 21.03 -8.00 43.05
N LYS A 3 21.12 -7.59 41.76
CA LYS A 3 22.00 -6.50 41.24
C LYS A 3 21.93 -6.26 39.71
N GLN A 4 20.85 -6.66 39.02
CA GLN A 4 20.66 -6.38 37.58
C GLN A 4 19.28 -5.81 37.21
N VAL A 5 18.50 -5.33 38.19
CA VAL A 5 17.14 -4.79 37.96
C VAL A 5 17.14 -3.25 37.85
N TRP A 6 18.30 -2.59 37.87
CA TRP A 6 18.40 -1.12 37.90
C TRP A 6 18.75 -0.45 36.55
N PHE A 7 18.61 -1.16 35.43
CA PHE A 7 18.83 -0.60 34.08
C PHE A 7 17.58 -0.63 33.17
N ALA A 8 16.40 -0.85 33.74
CA ALA A 8 15.12 -0.87 33.01
C ALA A 8 14.12 0.22 33.46
N PHE A 9 14.53 1.17 34.30
CA PHE A 9 13.63 2.19 34.86
C PHE A 9 14.10 3.65 34.69
N ILE A 10 15.11 3.89 33.85
CA ILE A 10 15.59 5.24 33.48
C ILE A 10 15.67 5.37 31.96
N VAL A 11 14.55 5.13 31.27
CA VAL A 11 14.23 5.75 29.96
C VAL A 11 12.72 6.07 29.94
N LEU A 12 12.18 6.53 31.06
CA LEU A 12 10.79 7.01 31.15
C LEU A 12 10.67 8.44 31.68
N LEU A 13 11.79 9.16 31.78
CA LEU A 13 11.88 10.55 32.21
C LEU A 13 12.95 11.22 31.34
N GLY A 14 12.54 11.84 30.23
CA GLY A 14 13.50 12.50 29.35
C GLY A 14 12.98 12.93 27.98
N VAL A 15 11.72 12.66 27.65
CA VAL A 15 11.07 13.29 26.51
C VAL A 15 9.73 13.86 26.94
N GLN A 16 9.77 14.91 27.76
CA GLN A 16 8.77 15.95 27.61
C GLN A 16 9.04 16.57 26.25
N HIS A 17 8.46 15.99 25.19
CA HIS A 17 8.31 16.71 23.95
C HIS A 17 7.49 17.94 24.32
N ALA A 18 8.12 19.12 24.27
CA ALA A 18 7.37 20.31 23.97
C ALA A 18 6.71 20.02 22.62
N ALA A 19 5.47 19.52 22.67
CA ALA A 19 4.65 19.37 21.48
C ALA A 19 4.64 20.77 20.86
N LEU A 20 5.26 20.90 19.70
CA LEU A 20 4.92 22.00 18.82
C LEU A 20 3.40 21.96 18.76
N ALA A 21 2.75 23.00 19.29
CA ALA A 21 1.31 23.18 19.15
C ALA A 21 1.07 23.43 17.66
N LEU A 22 1.06 22.34 16.88
CA LEU A 22 0.67 22.37 15.50
C LEU A 22 -0.78 22.82 15.51
N ASP A 23 -1.09 23.88 14.78
CA ASP A 23 -2.48 24.21 14.53
C ASP A 23 -3.03 23.15 13.57
N VAL A 24 -3.67 22.13 14.13
CA VAL A 24 -4.29 21.01 13.42
C VAL A 24 -5.76 21.39 13.20
N PRO A 25 -6.17 21.86 12.01
CA PRO A 25 -7.49 22.42 11.74
C PRO A 25 -8.55 21.32 11.53
N LEU A 26 -8.57 20.32 12.43
CA LEU A 26 -9.46 19.18 12.42
C LEU A 26 -10.44 19.26 13.61
N HIS A 27 -11.44 18.39 13.60
CA HIS A 27 -12.29 18.19 14.75
C HIS A 27 -11.42 17.81 15.98
N PRO A 28 -11.64 18.38 17.18
CA PRO A 28 -10.70 18.25 18.31
C PRO A 28 -10.32 16.80 18.64
N ALA A 29 -11.28 15.88 18.65
CA ALA A 29 -11.03 14.46 18.90
C ALA A 29 -10.11 13.80 17.84
N GLU A 30 -10.21 14.21 16.58
CA GLU A 30 -9.41 13.66 15.49
C GLU A 30 -8.05 14.36 15.40
N ALA A 31 -7.98 15.65 15.77
CA ALA A 31 -6.71 16.37 15.95
C ALA A 31 -5.83 15.67 17.00
N THR A 32 -6.40 15.29 18.15
CA THR A 32 -5.67 14.54 19.19
C THR A 32 -5.12 13.21 18.67
N ILE A 33 -5.87 12.49 17.82
CA ILE A 33 -5.38 11.23 17.22
C ILE A 33 -4.20 11.51 16.28
N VAL A 34 -4.29 12.55 15.45
CA VAL A 34 -3.20 12.94 14.54
C VAL A 34 -1.94 13.35 15.31
N GLU A 35 -2.09 14.15 16.38
CA GLU A 35 -0.99 14.53 17.26
C GLU A 35 -0.36 13.32 17.93
N GLN A 36 -1.17 12.37 18.40
CA GLN A 36 -0.70 11.11 18.98
C GLN A 36 0.08 10.28 17.96
N ILE A 37 -0.42 10.14 16.72
CA ILE A 37 0.30 9.45 15.64
C ILE A 37 1.68 10.10 15.45
N ILE A 38 1.75 11.42 15.29
CA ILE A 38 3.02 12.14 15.09
C ILE A 38 3.98 11.91 16.27
N ALA A 39 3.48 12.04 17.50
CA ALA A 39 4.29 11.90 18.71
C ALA A 39 4.82 10.48 18.90
N VAL A 40 3.97 9.49 18.64
CA VAL A 40 4.28 8.07 18.77
C VAL A 40 5.38 7.69 17.77
N GLU A 41 5.29 8.15 16.53
CA GLU A 41 6.27 7.89 15.47
C GLU A 41 7.59 8.66 15.64
N GLY A 42 7.62 9.69 16.48
CA GLY A 42 8.83 10.39 16.86
C GLY A 42 9.43 11.24 15.73
N HIS A 43 8.62 11.62 14.74
CA HIS A 43 9.03 12.51 13.67
C HIS A 43 9.10 13.96 14.19
N ALA A 44 10.25 14.61 14.02
CA ALA A 44 10.33 16.06 14.16
C ALA A 44 9.70 16.70 12.91
N VAL A 45 8.47 17.20 13.03
CA VAL A 45 7.68 17.66 11.89
C VAL A 45 7.47 19.16 11.83
N GLU A 46 7.14 19.64 10.63
CA GLU A 46 6.56 20.96 10.38
C GLU A 46 5.34 20.86 9.47
N VAL A 47 4.43 21.83 9.57
CA VAL A 47 3.27 21.91 8.67
C VAL A 47 3.77 22.10 7.24
N ALA A 48 3.22 21.30 6.32
CA ALA A 48 3.60 21.32 4.92
C ALA A 48 2.36 21.29 4.03
N GLU A 49 2.50 21.91 2.85
CA GLU A 49 1.46 21.83 1.83
C GLU A 49 1.30 20.37 1.36
N VAL A 50 0.05 19.92 1.28
CA VAL A 50 -0.29 18.64 0.66
C VAL A 50 -0.22 18.83 -0.86
N PRO A 51 0.66 18.11 -1.59
CA PRO A 51 0.80 18.30 -3.03
C PRO A 51 -0.55 18.16 -3.75
N GLY A 52 -0.83 19.06 -4.69
CA GLY A 52 -2.13 19.11 -5.38
C GLY A 52 -2.51 17.79 -6.06
N TRP A 53 -1.54 17.07 -6.63
CA TRP A 53 -1.76 15.74 -7.21
C TRP A 53 -2.13 14.68 -6.18
N ALA A 54 -1.56 14.73 -4.97
CA ALA A 54 -1.84 13.79 -3.90
C ALA A 54 -3.28 14.00 -3.38
N LYS A 55 -3.65 15.27 -3.15
CA LYS A 55 -5.02 15.65 -2.82
C LYS A 55 -6.01 15.22 -3.91
N ALA A 56 -5.74 15.58 -5.17
CA ALA A 56 -6.61 15.27 -6.29
C ALA A 56 -6.81 13.76 -6.47
N GLY A 57 -5.74 12.97 -6.33
CA GLY A 57 -5.80 11.51 -6.43
C GLY A 57 -6.70 10.87 -5.38
N VAL A 58 -6.78 11.43 -4.18
CA VAL A 58 -7.68 10.93 -3.11
C VAL A 58 -9.10 11.44 -3.29
N VAL A 59 -9.27 12.71 -3.65
CA VAL A 59 -10.59 13.29 -3.96
C VAL A 59 -11.28 12.54 -5.10
N ASN A 60 -10.55 12.21 -6.17
CA ASN A 60 -11.10 11.42 -7.27
C ASN A 60 -11.57 10.04 -6.80
N ARG A 61 -10.86 9.43 -5.85
CA ARG A 61 -11.18 8.11 -5.33
C ARG A 61 -12.37 8.12 -4.38
N LEU A 62 -12.50 9.15 -3.55
CA LEU A 62 -13.73 9.40 -2.79
C LEU A 62 -14.93 9.51 -3.75
N LYS A 63 -14.78 10.29 -4.83
CA LYS A 63 -15.82 10.47 -5.85
C LYS A 63 -16.19 9.17 -6.56
N GLU A 64 -15.21 8.34 -6.94
CA GLU A 64 -15.44 7.02 -7.55
C GLU A 64 -16.24 6.09 -6.63
N PHE A 65 -16.10 6.23 -5.31
CA PHE A 65 -16.90 5.52 -4.33
C PHE A 65 -18.23 6.21 -3.97
N GLY A 66 -18.59 7.30 -4.65
CA GLY A 66 -19.84 8.04 -4.42
C GLY A 66 -19.86 8.84 -3.12
N ILE A 67 -18.69 9.19 -2.57
CA ILE A 67 -18.57 10.00 -1.36
C ILE A 67 -18.54 11.48 -1.75
N GLU A 68 -19.23 12.33 -0.99
CA GLU A 68 -19.23 13.79 -1.20
C GLU A 68 -17.80 14.36 -1.10
N THR A 69 -17.47 15.23 -2.03
CA THR A 69 -16.13 15.83 -2.16
C THR A 69 -16.13 17.35 -2.24
N ALA A 70 -17.32 17.98 -2.23
CA ALA A 70 -17.46 19.40 -2.18
C ALA A 70 -16.79 19.96 -0.92
N LYS A 71 -15.98 21.02 -1.10
CA LYS A 71 -15.36 21.79 -0.01
C LYS A 71 -14.37 21.00 0.86
N LEU A 72 -13.84 19.87 0.37
CA LEU A 72 -12.79 19.15 1.08
C LEU A 72 -11.50 19.99 1.18
N LYS A 73 -10.99 20.07 2.41
CA LYS A 73 -9.73 20.72 2.75
C LYS A 73 -8.65 19.66 2.94
N SER A 74 -7.41 20.12 3.03
CA SER A 74 -6.24 19.27 3.21
C SER A 74 -5.28 19.94 4.18
N TRP A 75 -4.72 19.15 5.08
CA TRP A 75 -3.68 19.57 6.01
C TRP A 75 -2.66 18.47 6.10
N GLY A 76 -1.38 18.82 6.27
CA GLY A 76 -0.33 17.83 6.36
C GLY A 76 0.92 18.35 7.03
N VAL A 77 1.81 17.41 7.30
CA VAL A 77 3.12 17.63 7.89
C VAL A 77 4.18 16.89 7.09
N ARG A 78 5.41 17.38 7.16
CA ARG A 78 6.60 16.69 6.68
C ARG A 78 7.65 16.59 7.78
N ASP A 79 8.44 15.54 7.74
CA ASP A 79 9.63 15.40 8.59
C ASP A 79 10.69 16.44 8.18
N LYS A 80 11.28 17.13 9.16
CA LYS A 80 12.23 18.23 8.95
C LYS A 80 13.59 17.78 8.38
N GLU A 81 13.96 16.53 8.63
CA GLU A 81 15.25 15.98 8.19
C GLU A 81 15.08 15.09 6.96
N ARG A 82 13.92 14.43 6.85
CA ARG A 82 13.57 13.50 5.79
C ARG A 82 12.41 14.07 4.98
N ASN A 83 12.69 15.01 4.09
CA ASN A 83 11.67 15.72 3.29
C ASN A 83 10.66 14.83 2.54
N ALA A 84 11.00 13.57 2.26
CA ALA A 84 10.09 12.61 1.62
C ALA A 84 9.03 12.05 2.60
N VAL A 85 9.30 12.05 3.90
CA VAL A 85 8.41 11.52 4.93
C VAL A 85 7.34 12.56 5.25
N SER A 86 6.08 12.21 5.00
CA SER A 86 4.94 13.12 5.09
C SER A 86 3.67 12.41 5.52
N PHE A 87 2.81 13.12 6.24
CA PHE A 87 1.49 12.66 6.67
C PHE A 87 0.47 13.74 6.32
N SER A 88 -0.71 13.37 5.86
CA SER A 88 -1.73 14.32 5.44
C SER A 88 -3.13 13.78 5.67
N CYS A 89 -4.04 14.70 5.99
CA CYS A 89 -5.46 14.48 6.15
C CYS A 89 -6.23 15.22 5.05
N ILE A 90 -7.21 14.55 4.46
CA ILE A 90 -8.28 15.19 3.68
C ILE A 90 -9.55 15.17 4.51
N TYR A 91 -10.17 16.32 4.71
CA TYR A 91 -11.25 16.50 5.69
C TYR A 91 -12.34 17.45 5.22
N ASP A 92 -13.53 17.32 5.82
CA ASP A 92 -14.71 18.11 5.49
C ASP A 92 -14.72 19.51 6.15
N SER A 93 -15.80 20.27 5.95
CA SER A 93 -15.93 21.60 6.56
C SER A 93 -16.03 21.61 8.08
N ASN A 94 -16.35 20.46 8.70
CA ASN A 94 -16.46 20.27 10.14
C ASN A 94 -15.16 19.73 10.76
N GLY A 95 -14.10 19.59 9.97
CA GLY A 95 -12.83 19.04 10.44
C GLY A 95 -12.81 17.52 10.53
N ARG A 96 -13.79 16.79 9.99
CA ARG A 96 -13.84 15.33 10.03
C ARG A 96 -13.03 14.75 8.89
N VAL A 97 -12.12 13.84 9.21
CA VAL A 97 -11.17 13.23 8.28
C VAL A 97 -11.87 12.15 7.46
N LEU A 98 -11.77 12.26 6.14
CA LEU A 98 -12.24 11.26 5.18
C LEU A 98 -11.11 10.40 4.64
N ALA A 99 -9.88 10.93 4.60
CA ALA A 99 -8.74 10.17 4.13
C ALA A 99 -7.45 10.53 4.86
N LEU A 100 -6.67 9.51 5.16
CA LEU A 100 -5.29 9.62 5.61
C LEU A 100 -4.35 9.20 4.50
N THR A 101 -3.36 10.04 4.21
CA THR A 101 -2.40 9.81 3.14
C THR A 101 -0.99 10.16 3.57
N GLY A 102 0.03 9.49 3.05
CA GLY A 102 1.39 9.91 3.33
C GLY A 102 2.45 9.01 2.73
N ASN A 103 3.69 9.34 3.07
CA ASN A 103 4.87 8.54 2.77
C ASN A 103 5.71 8.39 4.04
N GLY A 104 6.17 7.18 4.34
CA GLY A 104 6.94 6.84 5.54
C GLY A 104 6.13 6.11 6.62
N PRO A 105 6.79 5.68 7.70
CA PRO A 105 6.18 4.91 8.77
C PRO A 105 5.28 5.80 9.63
N TRP A 106 3.96 5.69 9.48
CA TRP A 106 3.00 6.51 10.22
C TRP A 106 1.96 5.72 11.00
N LEU A 107 1.60 4.54 10.49
CA LEU A 107 0.50 3.75 11.02
C LEU A 107 1.03 2.40 11.51
N ARG A 108 1.64 2.41 12.69
CA ARG A 108 1.83 1.19 13.49
C ARG A 108 0.50 0.65 14.01
N ASP A 109 0.53 -0.53 14.62
CA ASP A 109 -0.65 -1.23 15.10
C ASP A 109 -1.45 -0.43 16.15
N GLU A 110 -0.81 0.27 17.09
CA GLU A 110 -1.54 1.16 18.02
C GLU A 110 -2.17 2.37 17.31
N SER A 111 -1.45 2.97 16.35
CA SER A 111 -1.96 4.09 15.55
C SER A 111 -3.18 3.69 14.72
N LEU A 112 -3.16 2.49 14.12
CA LEU A 112 -4.31 1.93 13.39
C LEU A 112 -5.53 1.76 14.30
N ARG A 113 -5.35 1.30 15.55
CA ARG A 113 -6.47 1.16 16.50
C ARG A 113 -7.08 2.49 16.89
N ALA A 114 -6.26 3.54 17.01
CA ALA A 114 -6.73 4.88 17.33
C ALA A 114 -7.68 5.43 16.26
N LEU A 115 -7.58 4.98 15.00
CA LEU A 115 -8.46 5.40 13.90
C LEU A 115 -9.93 5.03 14.12
N LYS A 116 -10.27 4.20 15.10
CA LYS A 116 -11.65 3.98 15.54
C LYS A 116 -12.34 5.28 15.96
N GLY A 117 -11.56 6.27 16.43
CA GLY A 117 -12.04 7.61 16.76
C GLY A 117 -12.28 8.54 15.56
N MET A 118 -12.04 8.08 14.32
CA MET A 118 -12.30 8.82 13.07
C MET A 118 -13.51 8.19 12.33
N PRO A 119 -14.75 8.48 12.77
CA PRO A 119 -15.94 7.79 12.28
C PRO A 119 -16.26 8.08 10.81
N GLU A 120 -15.66 9.13 10.22
CA GLU A 120 -15.81 9.45 8.81
C GLU A 120 -14.65 8.98 7.93
N LEU A 121 -13.67 8.23 8.46
CA LEU A 121 -12.55 7.75 7.67
C LEU A 121 -13.00 6.74 6.60
N ARG A 122 -12.61 6.99 5.34
CA ARG A 122 -12.96 6.18 4.16
C ARG A 122 -11.73 5.56 3.51
N ILE A 123 -10.60 6.27 3.50
CA ILE A 123 -9.41 5.90 2.74
C ILE A 123 -8.16 5.97 3.62
N ILE A 124 -7.35 4.91 3.60
CA ILE A 124 -5.98 4.89 4.13
C ILE A 124 -5.02 4.63 2.97
N ARG A 125 -4.08 5.56 2.72
CA ARG A 125 -3.10 5.49 1.63
C ARG A 125 -1.70 5.87 2.10
N PHE A 126 -0.87 4.90 2.44
CA PHE A 126 0.50 5.19 2.82
C PHE A 126 1.49 4.43 1.96
N ASP A 127 2.40 5.19 1.36
CA ASP A 127 3.60 4.63 0.79
C ASP A 127 4.64 4.47 1.91
N HIS A 128 5.40 3.38 1.91
CA HIS A 128 6.45 3.07 2.87
C HIS A 128 6.00 3.12 4.36
N ASN A 129 4.80 2.61 4.67
CA ASN A 129 4.20 2.59 6.01
C ASN A 129 4.88 1.59 6.98
N GLY A 130 6.19 1.65 7.14
CA GLY A 130 6.90 0.74 8.03
C GLY A 130 8.24 0.35 7.45
N PHE A 131 8.62 -0.90 7.70
CA PHE A 131 9.99 -1.34 7.47
C PHE A 131 10.04 -2.72 6.82
N LEU A 132 11.20 -3.01 6.21
CA LEU A 132 11.53 -4.35 5.75
C LEU A 132 11.60 -5.31 6.95
N LYS A 133 11.32 -6.60 6.70
CA LYS A 133 11.21 -7.67 7.72
C LYS A 133 12.34 -7.73 8.75
N ASN A 134 13.56 -7.38 8.36
CA ASN A 134 14.74 -7.46 9.25
C ASN A 134 14.93 -6.21 10.12
N HIS A 135 14.10 -5.18 9.97
CA HIS A 135 14.20 -3.98 10.77
C HIS A 135 13.59 -4.19 12.17
N PRO A 136 14.21 -3.71 13.26
CA PRO A 136 13.71 -3.93 14.63
C PRO A 136 12.29 -3.43 14.89
N GLN A 137 11.87 -2.36 14.20
CA GLN A 137 10.51 -1.81 14.32
C GLN A 137 9.49 -2.48 13.40
N SER A 138 9.91 -3.37 12.48
CA SER A 138 8.99 -4.05 11.55
C SER A 138 7.81 -4.75 12.24
N PRO A 139 7.96 -5.39 13.42
CA PRO A 139 6.84 -6.04 14.09
C PRO A 139 5.72 -5.09 14.54
N LEU A 140 6.01 -3.78 14.68
CA LEU A 140 5.03 -2.78 15.11
C LEU A 140 4.08 -2.36 13.97
N TYR A 141 4.41 -2.66 12.72
CA TYR A 141 3.62 -2.30 11.53
C TYR A 141 3.11 -3.56 10.85
N SER A 142 2.54 -4.46 11.62
CA SER A 142 2.03 -5.72 11.08
C SER A 142 0.66 -5.56 10.41
N GLY A 143 -0.06 -4.50 10.76
CA GLY A 143 -1.42 -4.23 10.32
C GLY A 143 -2.47 -4.87 11.23
N VAL A 144 -2.11 -5.56 12.32
CA VAL A 144 -3.10 -6.19 13.22
C VAL A 144 -4.00 -5.16 13.90
N GLY A 145 -3.60 -3.88 13.94
CA GLY A 145 -4.46 -2.80 14.43
C GLY A 145 -5.74 -2.56 13.63
N PHE A 146 -5.90 -3.18 12.45
CA PHE A 146 -7.20 -3.25 11.77
C PHE A 146 -8.26 -4.04 12.57
N ASP A 147 -7.86 -4.79 13.61
CA ASP A 147 -8.75 -5.47 14.57
C ASP A 147 -9.79 -4.54 15.21
N ALA A 148 -9.47 -3.24 15.34
CA ALA A 148 -10.36 -2.24 15.91
C ALA A 148 -11.34 -1.61 14.89
N LEU A 149 -11.23 -1.92 13.60
CA LEU A 149 -11.95 -1.26 12.50
C LEU A 149 -12.98 -2.11 11.73
N PRO A 150 -13.51 -3.27 12.21
CA PRO A 150 -14.42 -4.10 11.41
C PRO A 150 -15.73 -3.40 11.04
N ASP A 151 -16.20 -2.49 11.90
CA ASP A 151 -17.42 -1.69 11.70
C ASP A 151 -17.13 -0.27 11.18
N SER A 152 -15.90 -0.02 10.71
CA SER A 152 -15.52 1.27 10.15
C SER A 152 -16.19 1.54 8.80
N LYS A 153 -16.13 2.80 8.36
CA LYS A 153 -16.58 3.21 7.01
C LYS A 153 -15.48 3.09 5.96
N LEU A 154 -14.38 2.39 6.26
CA LEU A 154 -13.29 2.21 5.32
C LEU A 154 -13.77 1.51 4.05
N VAL A 155 -13.47 2.13 2.91
CA VAL A 155 -13.72 1.59 1.57
C VAL A 155 -12.42 1.27 0.84
N GLU A 156 -11.30 1.87 1.26
CA GLU A 156 -10.01 1.60 0.65
C GLU A 156 -8.86 1.57 1.65
N ILE A 157 -8.01 0.54 1.50
CA ILE A 157 -6.70 0.44 2.13
C ILE A 157 -5.65 0.24 1.04
N LYS A 158 -4.69 1.16 0.95
CA LYS A 158 -3.50 1.01 0.13
C LYS A 158 -2.27 1.27 0.99
N LEU A 159 -1.48 0.21 1.18
CA LEU A 159 -0.23 0.28 1.93
C LEU A 159 0.90 -0.26 1.05
N THR A 160 2.01 0.45 1.06
CA THR A 160 3.30 -0.14 0.68
C THR A 160 4.16 -0.28 1.93
N LEU A 161 4.71 -1.47 2.18
CA LEU A 161 5.19 -1.90 3.51
C LEU A 161 4.06 -1.84 4.57
N GLY A 162 4.37 -2.28 5.79
CA GLY A 162 3.48 -2.05 6.93
C GLY A 162 2.25 -2.95 7.04
N ILE A 163 2.28 -4.11 6.39
CA ILE A 163 1.23 -5.11 6.51
C ILE A 163 1.78 -6.53 6.27
N ASN A 164 1.31 -7.49 7.06
CA ASN A 164 1.61 -8.92 6.93
C ASN A 164 0.31 -9.75 6.89
N ASP A 165 0.42 -11.07 6.92
CA ASP A 165 -0.75 -11.98 6.86
C ASP A 165 -1.75 -11.78 8.00
N ALA A 166 -1.28 -11.49 9.22
CA ALA A 166 -2.16 -11.23 10.36
C ALA A 166 -2.91 -9.90 10.17
N GLY A 167 -2.25 -8.87 9.64
CA GLY A 167 -2.91 -7.63 9.25
C GLY A 167 -3.93 -7.81 8.13
N MET A 168 -3.62 -8.63 7.12
CA MET A 168 -4.56 -8.98 6.04
C MET A 168 -5.80 -9.70 6.57
N GLU A 169 -5.64 -10.62 7.52
CA GLU A 169 -6.76 -11.27 8.19
C GLU A 169 -7.68 -10.24 8.86
N GLN A 170 -7.12 -9.29 9.62
CA GLN A 170 -7.95 -8.28 10.28
C GLN A 170 -8.60 -7.32 9.26
N ALA A 171 -7.87 -6.88 8.23
CA ALA A 171 -8.42 -6.03 7.18
C ALA A 171 -9.58 -6.72 6.42
N SER A 172 -9.51 -8.05 6.20
CA SER A 172 -10.58 -8.81 5.54
C SER A 172 -11.91 -8.81 6.31
N LYS A 173 -11.90 -8.46 7.61
CA LYS A 173 -13.11 -8.39 8.45
C LYS A 173 -13.87 -7.08 8.25
N ILE A 174 -13.29 -6.10 7.55
CA ILE A 174 -13.90 -4.79 7.27
C ILE A 174 -14.82 -4.92 6.05
N LYS A 175 -16.09 -5.26 6.32
CA LYS A 175 -17.08 -5.64 5.29
C LYS A 175 -17.40 -4.56 4.25
N GLY A 176 -17.00 -3.31 4.50
CA GLY A 176 -17.21 -2.17 3.59
C GLY A 176 -16.09 -1.97 2.56
N LEU A 177 -14.98 -2.71 2.65
CA LEU A 177 -13.84 -2.52 1.76
C LEU A 177 -14.20 -2.84 0.31
N LYS A 178 -13.88 -1.89 -0.57
CA LYS A 178 -14.01 -2.02 -2.03
C LYS A 178 -12.67 -2.17 -2.71
N SER A 179 -11.60 -1.65 -2.12
CA SER A 179 -10.26 -1.70 -2.73
C SER A 179 -9.19 -1.97 -1.70
N VAL A 180 -8.36 -2.98 -1.96
CA VAL A 180 -7.18 -3.32 -1.14
C VAL A 180 -5.94 -3.41 -2.02
N SER A 181 -4.87 -2.76 -1.58
CA SER A 181 -3.55 -2.85 -2.20
C SER A 181 -2.49 -3.03 -1.13
N ALA A 182 -1.73 -4.13 -1.21
CA ALA A 182 -0.64 -4.45 -0.29
C ALA A 182 0.63 -4.73 -1.10
N LEU A 183 1.40 -3.68 -1.39
CA LEU A 183 2.64 -3.77 -2.17
C LEU A 183 3.86 -3.71 -1.25
N HIS A 184 5.00 -4.25 -1.68
CA HIS A 184 6.23 -4.27 -0.87
C HIS A 184 5.99 -4.77 0.56
N SER A 185 5.02 -5.66 0.74
CA SER A 185 4.50 -6.05 2.04
C SER A 185 5.11 -7.38 2.47
N GLN A 186 4.81 -7.81 3.70
CA GLN A 186 5.21 -9.12 4.21
C GLN A 186 4.08 -10.16 4.04
N VAL A 187 3.09 -9.82 3.22
CA VAL A 187 1.96 -10.69 2.88
C VAL A 187 2.46 -11.89 2.08
N SER A 188 1.87 -13.05 2.33
CA SER A 188 2.03 -14.28 1.58
C SER A 188 0.72 -14.70 0.93
N GLU A 189 0.70 -15.86 0.28
CA GLU A 189 -0.52 -16.48 -0.23
C GLU A 189 -1.58 -16.70 0.88
N ALA A 190 -1.16 -16.92 2.13
CA ALA A 190 -2.08 -17.04 3.26
C ALA A 190 -2.83 -15.72 3.52
N GLY A 191 -2.13 -14.59 3.50
CA GLY A 191 -2.74 -13.27 3.64
C GLY A 191 -3.75 -12.95 2.54
N VAL A 192 -3.45 -13.33 1.29
CA VAL A 192 -4.39 -13.17 0.16
C VAL A 192 -5.64 -14.03 0.34
N LYS A 193 -5.50 -15.26 0.86
CA LYS A 193 -6.62 -16.19 1.05
C LYS A 193 -7.69 -15.67 2.00
N PHE A 194 -7.37 -14.82 2.96
CA PHE A 194 -8.38 -14.23 3.86
C PHE A 194 -9.44 -13.38 3.14
N PHE A 195 -9.12 -12.86 1.95
CA PHE A 195 -10.06 -12.10 1.13
C PHE A 195 -10.91 -12.98 0.20
N GLU A 196 -10.68 -14.30 0.15
CA GLU A 196 -11.59 -15.23 -0.55
C GLU A 196 -13.01 -15.07 0.03
N GLY A 197 -13.99 -14.77 -0.83
CA GLY A 197 -15.37 -14.54 -0.40
C GLY A 197 -15.69 -13.15 0.19
N HIS A 198 -14.75 -12.18 0.18
CA HIS A 198 -15.04 -10.83 0.68
C HIS A 198 -16.26 -10.21 -0.02
N PRO A 199 -17.27 -9.70 0.72
CA PRO A 199 -18.61 -9.45 0.18
C PRO A 199 -18.72 -8.21 -0.73
N SER A 200 -17.76 -7.29 -0.68
CA SER A 200 -17.81 -5.99 -1.37
C SER A 200 -16.55 -5.62 -2.14
N LEU A 201 -15.53 -6.49 -2.14
CA LEU A 201 -14.23 -6.12 -2.72
C LEU A 201 -14.32 -6.11 -4.24
N GLU A 202 -13.99 -4.97 -4.84
CA GLU A 202 -14.05 -4.71 -6.29
C GLU A 202 -12.64 -4.65 -6.90
N SER A 203 -11.64 -4.26 -6.11
CA SER A 203 -10.25 -4.11 -6.54
C SER A 203 -9.28 -4.76 -5.55
N PHE A 204 -8.35 -5.57 -6.06
CA PHE A 204 -7.30 -6.20 -5.24
C PHE A 204 -5.95 -6.16 -5.94
N SER A 205 -4.94 -5.66 -5.25
CA SER A 205 -3.57 -5.58 -5.78
C SER A 205 -2.52 -6.05 -4.77
N VAL A 206 -1.56 -6.84 -5.26
CA VAL A 206 -0.39 -7.31 -4.52
C VAL A 206 0.85 -7.27 -5.41
N ALA A 207 2.04 -7.27 -4.79
CA ALA A 207 3.31 -7.37 -5.48
C ALA A 207 4.06 -8.65 -5.05
N GLU A 208 4.70 -9.31 -6.00
CA GLU A 208 5.58 -10.45 -5.74
C GLU A 208 6.89 -9.95 -5.13
N MET A 209 6.93 -9.67 -3.82
CA MET A 209 8.13 -9.24 -3.09
C MET A 209 8.66 -10.33 -2.13
N GLY A 210 8.62 -11.59 -2.58
CA GLY A 210 9.29 -12.73 -1.95
C GLY A 210 8.37 -13.78 -1.32
N ASN A 211 7.17 -13.39 -0.88
CA ASN A 211 6.24 -14.28 -0.16
C ASN A 211 4.92 -14.55 -0.91
N VAL A 212 4.56 -13.72 -1.89
CA VAL A 212 3.43 -13.94 -2.81
C VAL A 212 4.00 -14.44 -4.12
N SER A 213 3.43 -15.52 -4.66
CA SER A 213 3.72 -16.01 -6.01
C SER A 213 2.53 -15.75 -6.94
N GLN A 214 2.72 -15.93 -8.25
CA GLN A 214 1.64 -15.88 -9.23
C GLN A 214 0.49 -16.88 -8.97
N ALA A 215 0.68 -17.90 -8.12
CA ALA A 215 -0.41 -18.79 -7.69
C ALA A 215 -1.48 -18.06 -6.85
N ALA A 216 -1.15 -16.91 -6.25
CA ALA A 216 -2.13 -16.07 -5.54
C ALA A 216 -3.27 -15.56 -6.44
N LEU A 217 -3.09 -15.53 -7.76
CA LEU A 217 -4.15 -15.21 -8.72
C LEU A 217 -5.34 -16.18 -8.62
N ALA A 218 -5.10 -17.44 -8.21
CA ALA A 218 -6.17 -18.40 -7.97
C ALA A 218 -7.07 -18.00 -6.79
N SER A 219 -6.50 -17.43 -5.72
CA SER A 219 -7.27 -16.91 -4.59
C SER A 219 -8.05 -15.64 -5.00
N ILE A 220 -7.42 -14.75 -5.77
CA ILE A 220 -8.08 -13.53 -6.28
C ILE A 220 -9.28 -13.86 -7.17
N ALA A 221 -9.18 -14.90 -8.02
CA ALA A 221 -10.29 -15.32 -8.88
C ALA A 221 -11.54 -15.75 -8.10
N LYS A 222 -11.39 -16.23 -6.86
CA LYS A 222 -12.50 -16.62 -5.97
C LYS A 222 -13.15 -15.45 -5.25
N MET A 223 -12.65 -14.22 -5.38
CA MET A 223 -13.28 -13.04 -4.78
C MET A 223 -14.51 -12.66 -5.63
N PRO A 224 -15.73 -12.68 -5.07
CA PRO A 224 -16.98 -12.72 -5.86
C PRO A 224 -17.33 -11.43 -6.57
N LYS A 225 -16.73 -10.29 -6.19
CA LYS A 225 -16.98 -8.98 -6.81
C LYS A 225 -15.73 -8.31 -7.38
N VAL A 226 -14.57 -8.95 -7.32
CA VAL A 226 -13.34 -8.34 -7.82
C VAL A 226 -13.40 -8.28 -9.35
N GLU A 227 -13.20 -7.09 -9.88
CA GLU A 227 -13.19 -6.76 -11.31
C GLU A 227 -11.84 -6.14 -11.71
N HIS A 228 -11.10 -5.59 -10.75
CA HIS A 228 -9.82 -4.93 -10.94
C HIS A 228 -8.73 -5.70 -10.20
N VAL A 229 -7.80 -6.31 -10.94
CA VAL A 229 -6.70 -7.10 -10.39
C VAL A 229 -5.38 -6.42 -10.70
N GLY A 230 -4.54 -6.23 -9.68
CA GLY A 230 -3.16 -5.80 -9.82
C GLY A 230 -2.20 -6.89 -9.36
N PHE A 231 -1.21 -7.24 -10.19
CA PHE A 231 -0.16 -8.18 -9.83
C PHE A 231 1.20 -7.65 -10.30
N HIS A 232 1.92 -7.02 -9.40
CA HIS A 232 3.08 -6.20 -9.70
C HIS A 232 4.40 -6.90 -9.33
N GLU A 233 5.50 -6.44 -9.94
CA GLU A 233 6.87 -6.81 -9.58
C GLU A 233 7.18 -8.30 -9.70
N ALA A 234 6.49 -8.97 -10.62
CA ALA A 234 6.59 -10.40 -10.87
C ALA A 234 7.11 -10.70 -12.28
N PHE A 235 7.61 -11.92 -12.48
CA PHE A 235 7.60 -12.54 -13.81
C PHE A 235 6.40 -13.49 -13.88
N VAL A 236 5.41 -13.15 -14.70
CA VAL A 236 4.14 -13.89 -14.77
C VAL A 236 4.07 -14.66 -16.08
N THR A 237 3.72 -15.93 -16.01
CA THR A 237 3.46 -16.77 -17.19
C THR A 237 1.99 -17.15 -17.26
N TYR A 238 1.53 -17.59 -18.43
CA TYR A 238 0.15 -18.04 -18.56
C TYR A 238 -0.10 -19.26 -17.67
N ASP A 239 0.77 -20.27 -17.76
CA ASP A 239 0.62 -21.53 -17.03
C ASP A 239 0.92 -21.46 -15.54
N GLY A 240 1.71 -20.49 -15.10
CA GLY A 240 2.03 -20.33 -13.68
C GLY A 240 1.04 -19.46 -12.93
N GLY A 241 0.31 -18.59 -13.63
CA GLY A 241 -0.50 -17.56 -12.99
C GLY A 241 -1.75 -17.16 -13.78
N LEU A 242 -1.58 -16.62 -14.98
CA LEU A 242 -2.68 -15.93 -15.67
C LEU A 242 -3.87 -16.84 -15.98
N LYS A 243 -3.64 -18.14 -16.26
CA LYS A 243 -4.73 -19.11 -16.47
C LYS A 243 -5.69 -19.23 -15.28
N HIS A 244 -5.23 -18.90 -14.07
CA HIS A 244 -6.10 -18.92 -12.88
C HIS A 244 -7.16 -17.82 -12.91
N LEU A 245 -7.03 -16.82 -13.79
CA LEU A 245 -8.03 -15.76 -13.96
C LEU A 245 -9.18 -16.18 -14.88
N LEU A 246 -9.09 -17.31 -15.61
CA LEU A 246 -10.15 -17.83 -16.47
C LEU A 246 -11.57 -17.80 -15.84
N PRO A 247 -11.77 -18.19 -14.57
CA PRO A 247 -13.09 -18.12 -13.91
C PRO A 247 -13.66 -16.69 -13.79
N MET A 248 -12.84 -15.66 -13.97
CA MET A 248 -13.25 -14.25 -13.98
C MET A 248 -13.69 -13.76 -15.37
N LYS A 249 -13.76 -14.62 -16.39
CA LYS A 249 -14.18 -14.26 -17.74
C LYS A 249 -15.54 -13.53 -17.73
N GLY A 250 -15.61 -12.41 -18.44
CA GLY A 250 -16.78 -11.51 -18.47
C GLY A 250 -16.92 -10.57 -17.25
N ARG A 251 -16.17 -10.79 -16.16
CA ARG A 251 -16.17 -9.93 -14.97
C ARG A 251 -14.88 -9.12 -14.81
N LEU A 252 -13.73 -9.68 -15.19
CA LEU A 252 -12.45 -8.98 -15.13
C LEU A 252 -12.47 -7.76 -16.07
N LYS A 253 -12.39 -6.55 -15.49
CA LYS A 253 -12.40 -5.27 -16.22
C LYS A 253 -10.99 -4.75 -16.44
N THR A 254 -10.12 -4.89 -15.45
CA THR A 254 -8.72 -4.47 -15.58
C THR A 254 -7.78 -5.48 -14.97
N LEU A 255 -6.70 -5.78 -15.70
CA LEU A 255 -5.55 -6.50 -15.20
C LEU A 255 -4.33 -5.60 -15.30
N ASP A 256 -3.86 -5.10 -14.17
CA ASP A 256 -2.68 -4.25 -14.09
C ASP A 256 -1.45 -5.09 -13.75
N LEU A 257 -0.60 -5.25 -14.76
CA LEU A 257 0.69 -5.94 -14.70
C LEU A 257 1.82 -4.91 -14.86
N SER A 258 1.57 -3.62 -14.60
CA SER A 258 2.63 -2.62 -14.54
C SER A 258 3.66 -3.03 -13.50
N MET A 259 4.94 -2.80 -13.80
CA MET A 259 6.09 -3.30 -13.04
C MET A 259 6.29 -4.82 -13.03
N SER A 260 5.42 -5.61 -13.67
CA SER A 260 5.64 -7.02 -13.94
C SER A 260 6.14 -7.26 -15.36
N LEU A 261 6.82 -8.39 -15.57
CA LEU A 261 7.30 -8.84 -16.87
C LEU A 261 6.46 -10.04 -17.31
N VAL A 262 5.99 -10.01 -18.55
CA VAL A 262 5.19 -11.09 -19.17
C VAL A 262 5.65 -11.25 -20.61
N ASN A 263 5.79 -12.50 -21.09
CA ASN A 263 6.12 -12.73 -22.49
C ASN A 263 4.92 -12.38 -23.40
N ALA A 264 5.20 -11.93 -24.62
CA ALA A 264 4.16 -11.58 -25.58
C ALA A 264 3.18 -12.75 -25.84
N ALA A 265 3.69 -13.99 -25.92
CA ALA A 265 2.85 -15.17 -26.10
C ALA A 265 1.86 -15.39 -24.94
N ASP A 266 2.32 -15.21 -23.69
CA ASP A 266 1.46 -15.30 -22.50
C ASP A 266 0.42 -14.17 -22.46
N LEU A 267 0.79 -12.96 -22.90
CA LEU A 267 -0.12 -11.82 -23.03
C LEU A 267 -1.24 -12.08 -24.05
N GLU A 268 -0.93 -12.70 -25.19
CA GLU A 268 -1.94 -13.05 -26.18
C GLU A 268 -2.96 -14.06 -25.64
N LEU A 269 -2.52 -15.05 -24.86
CA LEU A 269 -3.41 -16.04 -24.26
C LEU A 269 -4.37 -15.39 -23.25
N VAL A 270 -3.88 -14.54 -22.35
CA VAL A 270 -4.77 -13.86 -21.38
C VAL A 270 -5.70 -12.85 -22.06
N ARG A 271 -5.29 -12.21 -23.17
CA ARG A 271 -6.16 -11.37 -23.99
C ARG A 271 -7.28 -12.18 -24.65
N ALA A 272 -6.98 -13.39 -25.12
CA ALA A 272 -7.97 -14.30 -25.70
C ALA A 272 -8.99 -14.76 -24.64
N ASP A 273 -8.54 -14.99 -23.40
CA ASP A 273 -9.42 -15.37 -22.29
C ASP A 273 -10.33 -14.22 -21.84
N HIS A 274 -9.79 -12.99 -21.82
CA HIS A 274 -10.44 -11.79 -21.32
C HIS A 274 -10.43 -10.65 -22.36
N PRO A 275 -11.16 -10.80 -23.49
CA PRO A 275 -11.11 -9.84 -24.60
C PRO A 275 -11.60 -8.43 -24.22
N ASP A 276 -12.47 -8.33 -23.23
CA ASP A 276 -13.03 -7.06 -22.76
C ASP A 276 -12.20 -6.40 -21.64
N ALA A 277 -11.23 -7.12 -21.07
CA ALA A 277 -10.41 -6.61 -19.98
C ALA A 277 -9.33 -5.67 -20.52
N LYS A 278 -9.17 -4.52 -19.88
CA LYS A 278 -8.01 -3.65 -20.11
C LYS A 278 -6.79 -4.24 -19.39
N ILE A 279 -5.88 -4.82 -20.18
CA ILE A 279 -4.61 -5.35 -19.67
C ILE A 279 -3.52 -4.29 -19.83
N THR A 280 -2.90 -3.88 -18.71
CA THR A 280 -1.88 -2.83 -18.68
C THR A 280 -0.51 -3.43 -18.36
N THR A 281 0.47 -3.14 -19.21
CA THR A 281 1.89 -3.48 -19.01
C THR A 281 2.74 -2.23 -19.28
N ILE A 282 4.02 -2.28 -18.92
CA ILE A 282 5.01 -1.27 -19.31
C ILE A 282 6.22 -1.94 -19.98
N PRO A 283 6.95 -1.24 -20.86
CA PRO A 283 8.14 -1.82 -21.47
C PRO A 283 9.21 -2.21 -20.42
N PRO A 284 10.02 -3.26 -20.66
CA PRO A 284 11.08 -3.67 -19.73
C PRO A 284 12.01 -2.51 -19.32
N ALA A 285 12.38 -1.64 -20.26
CA ALA A 285 13.20 -0.47 -19.97
C ALA A 285 12.56 0.53 -19.00
N GLU A 286 11.22 0.62 -18.98
CA GLU A 286 10.50 1.47 -18.03
C GLU A 286 10.50 0.86 -16.63
N ILE A 287 10.44 -0.48 -16.50
CA ILE A 287 10.63 -1.18 -15.22
C ILE A 287 12.01 -0.84 -14.64
N VAL A 288 13.05 -0.89 -15.47
CA VAL A 288 14.44 -0.58 -15.06
C VAL A 288 14.57 0.87 -14.59
N LYS A 289 14.01 1.82 -15.34
CA LYS A 289 14.04 3.25 -14.98
C LYS A 289 13.33 3.53 -13.66
N ARG A 290 12.16 2.93 -13.45
CA ARG A 290 11.36 3.14 -12.24
C ARG A 290 11.97 2.47 -11.02
N HIS A 291 12.47 1.25 -11.20
CA HIS A 291 12.99 0.47 -10.07
C HIS A 291 14.00 -0.59 -10.49
N SER A 292 15.28 -0.19 -10.62
CA SER A 292 16.36 -1.09 -11.09
C SER A 292 16.54 -2.34 -10.24
N PHE A 293 16.28 -2.28 -8.92
CA PHE A 293 16.35 -3.46 -8.06
C PHE A 293 15.25 -4.49 -8.35
N VAL A 294 14.01 -4.05 -8.61
CA VAL A 294 12.90 -4.92 -9.00
C VAL A 294 13.20 -5.55 -10.35
N ALA A 295 13.65 -4.75 -11.33
CA ALA A 295 14.07 -5.25 -12.63
C ALA A 295 15.17 -6.33 -12.52
N ALA A 296 16.21 -6.09 -11.71
CA ALA A 296 17.27 -7.06 -11.48
C ALA A 296 16.76 -8.34 -10.82
N ARG A 297 15.79 -8.26 -9.90
CA ARG A 297 15.18 -9.43 -9.27
C ARG A 297 14.35 -10.25 -10.27
N ILE A 298 13.51 -9.60 -11.05
CA ILE A 298 12.72 -10.23 -12.12
C ILE A 298 13.64 -10.93 -13.12
N ALA A 299 14.71 -10.27 -13.56
CA ALA A 299 15.65 -10.81 -14.55
C ALA A 299 16.38 -12.10 -14.11
N ARG A 300 16.44 -12.39 -12.80
CA ARG A 300 17.03 -13.65 -12.28
C ARG A 300 16.16 -14.87 -12.52
N ILE A 301 14.83 -14.68 -12.56
CA ILE A 301 13.86 -15.77 -12.69
C ILE A 301 13.17 -15.78 -14.06
N ALA A 302 13.17 -14.65 -14.76
CA ALA A 302 12.49 -14.49 -16.03
C ALA A 302 13.12 -15.33 -17.14
N THR A 303 12.26 -15.89 -17.99
CA THR A 303 12.62 -16.68 -19.17
C THR A 303 11.90 -16.18 -20.41
N GLY A 304 12.44 -16.53 -21.58
CA GLY A 304 11.86 -16.15 -22.87
C GLY A 304 12.24 -14.73 -23.33
N PRO A 305 11.67 -14.26 -24.46
CA PRO A 305 12.10 -13.03 -25.12
C PRO A 305 12.02 -11.78 -24.25
N ALA A 306 10.99 -11.66 -23.40
CA ALA A 306 10.85 -10.51 -22.50
C ALA A 306 11.99 -10.45 -21.47
N ALA A 307 12.53 -11.61 -21.07
CA ALA A 307 13.67 -11.68 -20.16
C ALA A 307 14.96 -11.16 -20.82
N ASP A 308 15.17 -11.46 -22.09
CA ASP A 308 16.33 -10.97 -22.86
C ASP A 308 16.27 -9.45 -23.05
N GLU A 309 15.08 -8.92 -23.37
CA GLU A 309 14.83 -7.49 -23.44
C GLU A 309 15.09 -6.79 -22.10
N LEU A 310 14.63 -7.38 -20.99
CA LEU A 310 14.87 -6.83 -19.66
C LEU A 310 16.35 -6.80 -19.31
N LYS A 311 17.08 -7.90 -19.55
CA LYS A 311 18.52 -7.99 -19.29
C LYS A 311 19.30 -6.96 -20.12
N LYS A 312 18.94 -6.78 -21.40
CA LYS A 312 19.52 -5.75 -22.26
C LYS A 312 19.26 -4.35 -21.70
N ALA A 313 18.02 -4.05 -21.33
CA ALA A 313 17.65 -2.75 -20.76
C ALA A 313 18.39 -2.46 -19.44
N ILE A 314 18.61 -3.47 -18.60
CA ILE A 314 19.44 -3.35 -17.39
C ILE A 314 20.87 -2.96 -17.76
N ALA A 315 21.50 -3.68 -18.70
CA ALA A 315 22.88 -3.42 -19.12
C ALA A 315 23.05 -2.01 -19.70
N GLU A 316 22.10 -1.56 -20.53
CA GLU A 316 22.09 -0.20 -21.09
C GLU A 316 21.95 0.87 -20.00
N PHE A 317 21.06 0.66 -19.04
CA PHE A 317 20.86 1.58 -17.92
C PHE A 317 22.10 1.70 -17.03
N GLU A 318 22.80 0.59 -16.78
CA GLU A 318 24.05 0.58 -16.02
C GLU A 318 25.20 1.24 -16.77
N ALA A 319 25.30 1.04 -18.09
CA ALA A 319 26.29 1.72 -18.92
C ALA A 319 26.09 3.25 -18.90
N ASN A 320 24.84 3.71 -19.04
CA ASN A 320 24.50 5.13 -19.02
C ASN A 320 24.81 5.80 -17.66
N LYS A 321 24.62 5.07 -16.55
CA LYS A 321 25.00 5.55 -15.21
C LYS A 321 26.51 5.70 -15.03
N LYS A 322 27.31 4.88 -15.73
CA LYS A 322 28.78 4.95 -15.67
C LYS A 322 29.31 6.10 -16.53
N SER A 323 28.68 6.41 -17.65
CA SER A 323 29.07 7.55 -18.51
C SER A 323 28.65 8.92 -17.98
N SER A 324 27.72 8.98 -17.03
CA SER A 324 27.25 10.22 -16.40
C SER A 324 27.97 10.57 -15.08
N LYS A 325 29.00 9.81 -14.71
CA LYS A 325 29.84 10.03 -13.52
C LYS A 325 31.26 10.37 -13.96
#